data_AF-A0A9W6W8D7-F1
#
_entry.id   AF-A0A9W6W8D7-F1
#
_cell.length_a   1.000
_cell.length_b   1.000
_cell.length_c   1.000
_cell.angle_alpha   90.00
_cell.angle_beta   90.00
_cell.angle_gamma   90.00
#
_symmetry.space_group_name_H-M   'P 1'
#
loop_
_entity.id
_entity.type
_entity.pdbx_description
1 polymer ?
#
loop_
_entity_poly.entity_id
_entity_poly.type
_entity_poly.pdbx_seq_one_letter_code
_entity_poly.pdbx_strand_id
1 'polypeptide(L)'
;MSLERKYRRLLRAYPSAWRAERADEMTATYLDLAGDRVTPSLADRWDVWRGAARYRAAHGGRFFAGARASADVALTLLAALAAYYFTAFGLRGEAHWYPASISDGKVLEWAWWEPPPGIGPFADFSGITCAVWLLAAVAALAPARWTRAAVLAALGVTLVQVAMSDAGGMPLIEAGLTGVFVVPGLIALAVGKRRGLARRLLPLVATLPGIVWGLGVREVIDWGLPEVGTTIIGQLVGIAAVALCVIAYQRAGVWPVVLLAPVVAALLLAEARVGPEYIDFDSTMATLVALLVVAVTVPVAVLLTAVLSRGPRPPQKS
;
A
#
# COMPACT_ATOMS: atom_id res chain seq x y z
N MET A 1 11.20 -16.66 39.68
CA MET A 1 9.97 -15.91 39.26
C MET A 1 8.84 -16.91 39.10
N SER A 2 7.71 -16.79 39.84
CA SER A 2 6.62 -17.77 39.80
C SER A 2 5.98 -17.89 38.40
N LEU A 3 5.47 -19.08 38.07
CA LEU A 3 4.83 -19.37 36.78
C LEU A 3 3.65 -18.42 36.51
N GLU A 4 2.84 -18.15 37.53
CA GLU A 4 1.74 -17.18 37.50
C GLU A 4 2.21 -15.80 37.01
N ARG A 5 3.33 -15.27 37.53
CA ARG A 5 3.87 -13.99 37.07
C ARG A 5 4.27 -14.03 35.59
N LYS A 6 4.75 -15.18 35.10
CA LYS A 6 5.08 -15.36 33.67
C LYS A 6 3.82 -15.32 32.81
N TYR A 7 2.74 -15.99 33.22
CA TYR A 7 1.44 -15.92 32.51
C TYR A 7 0.81 -14.52 32.57
N ARG A 8 0.81 -13.86 33.74
CA ARG A 8 0.35 -12.45 33.86
C ARG A 8 1.16 -11.50 32.97
N ARG A 9 2.46 -11.75 32.80
CA ARG A 9 3.30 -10.98 31.86
C ARG A 9 2.89 -11.23 30.41
N LEU A 10 2.55 -12.47 30.03
CA LEU A 10 2.03 -12.78 28.68
C LEU A 10 0.68 -12.09 28.42
N LEU A 11 -0.23 -12.09 29.40
CA LEU A 11 -1.55 -11.47 29.28
C LEU A 11 -1.49 -9.95 29.06
N ARG A 12 -0.35 -9.27 29.31
CA ARG A 12 -0.16 -7.85 28.96
C ARG A 12 -0.37 -7.55 27.46
N ALA A 13 -0.37 -8.58 26.60
CA ALA A 13 -0.80 -8.45 25.21
C ALA A 13 -2.26 -7.95 25.09
N TYR A 14 -3.12 -8.19 26.08
CA TYR A 14 -4.49 -7.68 26.12
C TYR A 14 -4.59 -6.24 26.69
N PRO A 15 -5.58 -5.44 26.23
CA PRO A 15 -5.86 -4.11 26.78
C PRO A 15 -6.11 -4.13 28.29
N SER A 16 -5.79 -3.04 28.99
CA SER A 16 -5.91 -2.93 30.45
C SER A 16 -7.33 -3.20 30.96
N ALA A 17 -8.36 -2.66 30.29
CA ALA A 17 -9.75 -2.89 30.66
C ALA A 17 -10.13 -4.38 30.61
N TRP A 18 -9.75 -5.08 29.54
CA TRP A 18 -9.99 -6.52 29.44
C TRP A 18 -9.24 -7.31 30.52
N ARG A 19 -8.00 -6.92 30.82
CA ARG A 19 -7.21 -7.56 31.87
C ARG A 19 -7.82 -7.37 33.25
N ALA A 20 -8.38 -6.20 33.54
CA ALA A 20 -9.02 -5.93 34.83
C ALA A 20 -10.19 -6.87 35.10
N GLU A 21 -10.90 -7.30 34.05
CA GLU A 21 -12.07 -8.18 34.18
C GLU A 21 -11.72 -9.67 34.11
N ARG A 22 -10.75 -10.06 33.27
CA ARG A 22 -10.54 -11.47 32.88
C ARG A 22 -9.13 -12.02 33.06
N ALA A 23 -8.16 -11.22 33.50
CA ALA A 23 -6.79 -11.70 33.60
C ALA A 23 -6.63 -12.80 34.67
N ASP A 24 -7.35 -12.71 35.78
CA ASP A 24 -7.25 -13.69 36.86
C ASP A 24 -7.87 -15.03 36.46
N GLU A 25 -9.06 -15.01 35.86
CA GLU A 25 -9.72 -16.20 35.30
C GLU A 25 -8.85 -16.92 34.24
N MET A 26 -8.29 -16.16 33.28
CA MET A 26 -7.40 -16.76 32.29
C MET A 26 -6.11 -17.27 32.91
N THR A 27 -5.53 -16.58 33.89
CA THR A 27 -4.31 -17.04 34.55
C THR A 27 -4.57 -18.36 35.27
N ALA A 28 -5.69 -18.49 35.99
CA ALA A 28 -6.08 -19.75 36.63
C ALA A 28 -6.22 -20.88 35.60
N THR A 29 -6.93 -20.64 34.50
CA THR A 29 -7.10 -21.62 33.41
C THR A 29 -5.76 -22.11 32.85
N TYR A 30 -4.80 -21.19 32.63
CA TYR A 30 -3.47 -21.57 32.13
C TYR A 30 -2.62 -22.29 33.17
N LEU A 31 -2.75 -21.97 34.46
CA LEU A 31 -2.05 -22.68 35.54
C LEU A 31 -2.57 -24.11 35.69
N ASP A 32 -3.89 -24.30 35.60
CA ASP A 32 -4.51 -25.63 35.64
C ASP A 32 -4.04 -26.50 34.46
N LEU A 33 -3.94 -25.91 33.27
CA LEU A 33 -3.40 -26.58 32.09
C LEU A 33 -1.88 -26.79 32.16
N ALA A 34 -1.15 -26.01 32.98
CA ALA A 34 0.29 -26.07 33.05
C ALA A 34 0.80 -27.33 33.74
N GLY A 35 0.07 -27.87 34.74
CA GLY A 35 0.55 -28.95 35.59
C GLY A 35 1.88 -28.57 36.26
N ASP A 36 2.85 -29.50 36.27
CA ASP A 36 4.16 -29.32 36.90
C ASP A 36 5.14 -28.43 36.10
N ARG A 37 4.70 -27.79 35.01
CA ARG A 37 5.57 -26.98 34.15
C ARG A 37 6.02 -25.69 34.83
N VAL A 38 7.32 -25.44 34.88
CA VAL A 38 7.90 -24.21 35.46
C VAL A 38 7.92 -23.00 34.52
N THR A 39 7.55 -23.17 33.25
CA THR A 39 7.50 -22.12 32.22
C THR A 39 6.33 -22.28 31.25
N PRO A 40 5.74 -21.18 30.76
CA PRO A 40 4.73 -21.22 29.71
C PRO A 40 5.28 -21.86 28.44
N SER A 41 4.50 -22.76 27.85
CA SER A 41 4.85 -23.41 26.59
C SER A 41 4.81 -22.43 25.42
N LEU A 42 5.44 -22.79 24.30
CA LEU A 42 5.32 -22.00 23.06
C LEU A 42 3.87 -21.93 22.56
N ALA A 43 3.11 -23.01 22.74
CA ALA A 43 1.69 -23.06 22.37
C ALA A 43 0.88 -22.04 23.18
N ASP A 44 1.11 -21.94 24.50
CA ASP A 44 0.40 -20.98 25.35
C ASP A 44 0.71 -19.54 24.94
N ARG A 45 1.98 -19.25 24.64
CA ARG A 45 2.38 -17.92 24.14
C ARG A 45 1.66 -17.61 22.85
N TRP A 46 1.64 -18.55 21.90
CA TRP A 46 0.99 -18.37 20.62
C TRP A 46 -0.52 -18.16 20.76
N ASP A 47 -1.17 -18.91 21.64
CA ASP A 47 -2.60 -18.78 21.89
C ASP A 47 -2.94 -17.43 22.53
N VAL A 48 -2.21 -17.00 23.56
CA VAL A 48 -2.38 -15.67 24.19
C VAL A 48 -2.19 -14.56 23.17
N TRP A 49 -1.14 -14.62 22.33
CA TRP A 49 -0.91 -13.63 21.28
C TRP A 49 -2.04 -13.61 20.25
N ARG A 50 -2.49 -14.77 19.80
CA ARG A 50 -3.57 -14.90 18.83
C ARG A 50 -4.90 -14.41 19.41
N GLY A 51 -5.18 -14.73 20.67
CA GLY A 51 -6.34 -14.27 21.40
C GLY A 51 -6.34 -12.75 21.59
N ALA A 52 -5.22 -12.18 22.02
CA ALA A 52 -5.05 -10.73 22.18
C ALA A 52 -5.22 -9.99 20.85
N ALA A 53 -4.63 -10.51 19.77
CA ALA A 53 -4.77 -9.97 18.43
C ALA A 53 -6.24 -10.03 17.94
N ARG A 54 -6.94 -11.14 18.18
CA ARG A 54 -8.38 -11.28 17.87
C ARG A 54 -9.23 -10.31 18.68
N TYR A 55 -8.94 -10.18 19.97
CA TYR A 55 -9.66 -9.25 20.85
C TYR A 55 -9.49 -7.82 20.38
N ARG A 56 -8.24 -7.40 20.11
CA ARG A 56 -7.94 -6.08 19.55
C ARG A 56 -8.58 -5.90 18.16
N ALA A 57 -8.59 -6.91 17.30
CA ALA A 57 -9.24 -6.79 16.00
C ALA A 57 -10.77 -6.64 16.08
N ALA A 58 -11.39 -7.17 17.15
CA ALA A 58 -12.83 -7.06 17.41
C ALA A 58 -13.21 -5.78 18.18
N HIS A 59 -12.35 -5.31 19.09
CA HIS A 59 -12.65 -4.22 20.04
C HIS A 59 -11.72 -3.01 19.93
N GLY A 60 -10.71 -3.05 19.05
CA GLY A 60 -9.67 -2.03 18.90
C GLY A 60 -10.10 -0.77 18.17
N GLY A 61 -11.42 -0.54 18.08
CA GLY A 61 -12.01 0.72 17.65
C GLY A 61 -11.62 1.17 16.25
N ARG A 62 -11.42 2.48 16.11
CA ARG A 62 -11.26 3.19 14.82
C ARG A 62 -10.01 2.78 14.03
N PHE A 63 -8.99 2.22 14.68
CA PHE A 63 -7.76 1.76 14.01
C PHE A 63 -8.01 0.63 13.03
N PHE A 64 -8.69 -0.46 13.46
CA PHE A 64 -8.94 -1.60 12.57
C PHE A 64 -9.97 -1.29 11.48
N ALA A 65 -10.92 -0.40 11.78
CA ALA A 65 -11.80 0.16 10.76
C ALA A 65 -11.00 0.96 9.73
N GLY A 66 -10.06 1.78 10.20
CA GLY A 66 -9.09 2.52 9.38
C GLY A 66 -8.25 1.60 8.50
N ALA A 67 -7.59 0.61 9.10
CA ALA A 67 -6.75 -0.36 8.38
C ALA A 67 -7.53 -1.12 7.29
N ARG A 68 -8.79 -1.49 7.54
CA ARG A 68 -9.64 -2.14 6.52
C ARG A 68 -10.01 -1.17 5.39
N ALA A 69 -10.32 0.08 5.71
CA ALA A 69 -10.58 1.10 4.70
C ALA A 69 -9.31 1.38 3.86
N SER A 70 -8.15 1.49 4.52
CA SER A 70 -6.85 1.61 3.85
C SER A 70 -6.56 0.41 2.95
N ALA A 71 -6.90 -0.80 3.37
CA ALA A 71 -6.71 -2.00 2.56
C ALA A 71 -7.53 -1.98 1.27
N ASP A 72 -8.79 -1.53 1.34
CA ASP A 72 -9.64 -1.37 0.16
C ASP A 72 -9.08 -0.30 -0.79
N VAL A 73 -8.62 0.84 -0.26
CA VAL A 73 -7.99 1.92 -1.04
C VAL A 73 -6.67 1.46 -1.66
N ALA A 74 -5.80 0.84 -0.87
CA ALA A 74 -4.51 0.33 -1.31
C ALA A 74 -4.67 -0.68 -2.44
N LEU A 75 -5.57 -1.66 -2.31
CA LEU A 75 -5.81 -2.64 -3.37
C LEU A 75 -6.38 -1.98 -4.64
N THR A 76 -7.20 -0.94 -4.49
CA THR A 76 -7.76 -0.19 -5.63
C THR A 76 -6.67 0.60 -6.36
N LEU A 77 -5.79 1.25 -5.61
CA LEU A 77 -4.63 1.97 -6.15
C LEU A 77 -3.66 1.02 -6.86
N LEU A 78 -3.33 -0.11 -6.24
CA LEU A 78 -2.47 -1.13 -6.84
C LEU A 78 -3.05 -1.68 -8.14
N ALA A 79 -4.37 -1.91 -8.20
CA ALA A 79 -5.01 -2.38 -9.42
C ALA A 79 -4.94 -1.35 -10.56
N ALA A 80 -5.17 -0.06 -10.25
CA ALA A 80 -5.04 1.01 -11.22
C ALA A 80 -3.60 1.16 -11.73
N LEU A 81 -2.63 1.17 -10.82
CA LEU A 81 -1.20 1.24 -11.16
C LEU A 81 -0.76 0.03 -11.97
N ALA A 82 -1.13 -1.18 -11.54
CA ALA A 82 -0.80 -2.40 -12.29
C ALA A 82 -1.39 -2.37 -13.71
N ALA A 83 -2.64 -1.92 -13.87
CA ALA A 83 -3.26 -1.78 -15.19
C ALA A 83 -2.52 -0.77 -16.07
N TYR A 84 -2.15 0.38 -15.50
CA TYR A 84 -1.35 1.40 -16.17
C TYR A 84 0.01 0.85 -16.62
N TYR A 85 0.82 0.33 -15.70
CA TYR A 85 2.15 -0.19 -16.03
C TYR A 85 2.09 -1.38 -16.98
N PHE A 86 1.09 -2.26 -16.82
CA PHE A 86 0.89 -3.38 -17.72
C PHE A 86 0.63 -2.94 -19.15
N THR A 87 -0.24 -1.94 -19.34
CA THR A 87 -0.62 -1.46 -20.67
C THR A 87 0.40 -0.52 -21.30
N ALA A 88 1.06 0.31 -20.49
CA ALA A 88 2.10 1.23 -20.96
C ALA A 88 3.42 0.52 -21.27
N PHE A 89 3.82 -0.48 -20.47
CA PHE A 89 5.16 -1.09 -20.56
C PHE A 89 5.13 -2.62 -20.67
N GLY A 90 4.24 -3.29 -19.94
CA GLY A 90 4.27 -4.76 -19.84
C GLY A 90 3.91 -5.53 -21.13
N LEU A 91 3.19 -4.91 -22.07
CA LEU A 91 2.70 -5.56 -23.29
C LEU A 91 3.63 -5.46 -24.50
N ARG A 92 4.56 -4.49 -24.52
CA ARG A 92 5.55 -4.33 -25.59
C ARG A 92 6.88 -4.05 -24.93
N GLY A 93 7.89 -4.86 -25.26
CA GLY A 93 9.28 -4.56 -24.90
C GLY A 93 9.70 -3.33 -25.67
N GLU A 94 9.29 -2.16 -25.19
CA GLU A 94 9.68 -0.89 -25.76
C GLU A 94 11.08 -0.61 -25.26
N ALA A 95 12.02 -0.73 -26.20
CA ALA A 95 13.36 -0.25 -26.00
C ALA A 95 13.27 1.25 -25.70
N HIS A 96 13.74 1.61 -24.52
CA HIS A 96 13.74 2.98 -24.05
C HIS A 96 15.15 3.37 -23.70
N TRP A 97 15.41 4.67 -23.82
CA TRP A 97 16.65 5.25 -23.35
C TRP A 97 16.69 5.16 -21.83
N TYR A 98 17.78 4.62 -21.29
CA TYR A 98 18.03 4.57 -19.86
C TYR A 98 19.37 5.23 -19.54
N PRO A 99 19.51 5.83 -18.35
CA PRO A 99 20.78 6.35 -17.91
C PRO A 99 21.75 5.18 -17.66
N ALA A 100 22.72 5.01 -18.55
CA ALA A 100 23.72 3.94 -18.51
C ALA A 100 24.72 4.15 -17.37
N SER A 101 25.07 5.40 -17.12
CA SER A 101 25.93 5.80 -16.01
C SER A 101 25.39 7.06 -15.34
N ILE A 102 25.39 7.04 -14.00
CA ILE A 102 24.98 8.16 -13.15
C ILE A 102 26.14 8.44 -12.19
N SER A 103 26.65 9.67 -12.18
CA SER A 103 27.62 10.15 -11.20
C SER A 103 27.14 11.46 -10.60
N ASP A 104 27.21 11.59 -9.28
CA ASP A 104 26.76 12.80 -8.55
C ASP A 104 25.33 13.25 -8.89
N GLY A 105 24.46 12.28 -9.22
CA GLY A 105 23.07 12.53 -9.60
C GLY A 105 22.86 13.04 -11.04
N LYS A 106 23.92 13.07 -11.85
CA LYS A 106 23.88 13.47 -13.26
C LYS A 106 23.93 12.27 -14.18
N VAL A 107 23.14 12.29 -15.25
CA VAL A 107 23.20 11.24 -16.27
C VAL A 107 24.36 11.56 -17.21
N LEU A 108 25.41 10.75 -17.15
CA LEU A 108 26.61 10.94 -17.96
C LEU A 108 26.48 10.31 -19.35
N GLU A 109 25.72 9.22 -19.45
CA GLU A 109 25.57 8.46 -20.69
C GLU A 109 24.17 7.87 -20.79
N TRP A 110 23.59 7.97 -21.98
CA TRP A 110 22.35 7.33 -22.37
C TRP A 110 22.68 6.05 -23.12
N ALA A 111 22.16 4.92 -22.64
CA ALA A 111 22.22 3.68 -23.40
C ALA A 111 20.84 3.34 -23.93
N TRP A 112 20.84 2.76 -25.12
CA TRP A 112 19.68 2.09 -25.66
C TRP A 112 19.54 0.74 -24.95
N TRP A 113 18.48 0.54 -24.18
CA TRP A 113 18.20 -0.77 -23.61
C TRP A 113 17.44 -1.59 -24.63
N GLU A 114 18.09 -2.62 -25.18
CA GLU A 114 17.34 -3.68 -25.85
C GLU A 114 16.76 -4.60 -24.77
N PRO A 115 15.43 -4.71 -24.67
CA PRO A 115 14.82 -5.63 -23.72
C PRO A 115 15.36 -7.03 -23.97
N PRO A 116 15.69 -7.79 -22.90
CA PRO A 116 16.00 -9.21 -23.05
C PRO A 116 14.84 -9.91 -23.77
N PRO A 117 15.08 -11.06 -24.43
CA PRO A 117 14.01 -11.80 -25.09
C PRO A 117 12.87 -12.01 -24.10
N GLY A 118 11.69 -11.49 -24.45
CA GLY A 118 10.54 -11.42 -23.55
C GLY A 118 10.17 -12.78 -22.97
N ILE A 119 9.53 -12.76 -21.81
CA ILE A 119 9.09 -13.98 -21.13
C ILE A 119 7.68 -14.32 -21.63
N GLY A 120 7.60 -14.99 -22.78
CA GLY A 120 6.34 -15.38 -23.41
C GLY A 120 5.56 -14.14 -23.91
N PRO A 121 4.30 -13.91 -23.47
CA PRO A 121 3.52 -12.76 -23.92
C PRO A 121 3.93 -11.44 -23.24
N PHE A 122 4.85 -11.48 -22.26
CA PHE A 122 5.27 -10.31 -21.51
C PHE A 122 6.61 -9.80 -22.04
N ALA A 123 6.69 -8.47 -22.14
CA ALA A 123 7.91 -7.75 -22.49
C ALA A 123 9.07 -8.09 -21.55
N ASP A 124 8.77 -8.12 -20.25
CA ASP A 124 9.73 -8.26 -19.16
C ASP A 124 9.06 -8.88 -17.92
N PHE A 125 9.81 -8.94 -16.82
CA PHE A 125 9.30 -9.42 -15.54
C PHE A 125 8.29 -8.44 -14.89
N SER A 126 8.40 -7.14 -15.16
CA SER A 126 7.44 -6.11 -14.71
C SER A 126 6.03 -6.39 -15.23
N GLY A 127 5.89 -6.85 -16.46
CA GLY A 127 4.62 -7.32 -17.04
C GLY A 127 3.99 -8.47 -16.23
N ILE A 128 4.81 -9.45 -15.80
CA ILE A 128 4.36 -10.56 -14.94
C ILE A 128 3.90 -10.04 -13.58
N THR A 129 4.68 -9.18 -12.95
CA THR A 129 4.34 -8.57 -11.66
C THR A 129 3.01 -7.83 -11.73
N CYS A 130 2.80 -7.00 -12.77
CA CYS A 130 1.55 -6.28 -12.97
C CYS A 130 0.37 -7.24 -13.22
N ALA A 131 0.56 -8.29 -14.02
CA ALA A 131 -0.47 -9.30 -14.26
C ALA A 131 -0.91 -9.99 -12.96
N VAL A 132 0.03 -10.33 -12.06
CA VAL A 132 -0.31 -10.95 -10.77
C VAL A 132 -1.04 -9.97 -9.85
N TRP A 133 -0.70 -8.68 -9.86
CA TRP A 133 -1.48 -7.65 -9.15
C TRP A 133 -2.90 -7.47 -9.71
N LEU A 134 -3.08 -7.54 -11.03
CA LEU A 134 -4.40 -7.54 -11.67
C LEU A 134 -5.21 -8.80 -11.29
N LEU A 135 -4.57 -9.96 -11.22
CA LEU A 135 -5.21 -11.18 -10.69
C LEU A 135 -5.61 -11.02 -9.23
N ALA A 136 -4.81 -10.32 -8.41
CA ALA A 136 -5.19 -9.99 -7.03
C ALA A 136 -6.41 -9.05 -6.97
N ALA A 137 -6.55 -8.13 -7.93
CA ALA A 137 -7.74 -7.29 -8.09
C ALA A 137 -8.99 -8.14 -8.45
N VAL A 138 -8.86 -9.10 -9.38
CA VAL A 138 -9.93 -10.07 -9.70
C VAL A 138 -10.30 -10.91 -8.48
N ALA A 139 -9.30 -11.37 -7.72
CA ALA A 139 -9.49 -12.13 -6.49
C ALA A 139 -10.21 -11.32 -5.39
N ALA A 140 -10.36 -10.00 -5.53
CA ALA A 140 -11.19 -9.19 -4.64
C ALA A 140 -12.69 -9.53 -4.72
N LEU A 141 -13.14 -10.14 -5.82
CA LEU A 141 -14.51 -10.67 -5.95
C LEU A 141 -14.74 -11.91 -5.08
N ALA A 142 -13.68 -12.68 -4.85
CA ALA A 142 -13.70 -13.91 -4.07
C ALA A 142 -13.74 -13.65 -2.55
N PRO A 143 -13.97 -14.68 -1.73
CA PRO A 143 -13.79 -14.59 -0.28
C PRO A 143 -12.41 -14.04 0.11
N ALA A 144 -12.34 -13.23 1.17
CA ALA A 144 -11.13 -12.52 1.59
C ALA A 144 -9.87 -13.40 1.78
N ARG A 145 -10.02 -14.71 2.03
CA ARG A 145 -8.88 -15.64 2.08
C ARG A 145 -8.14 -15.74 0.75
N TRP A 146 -8.88 -15.74 -0.36
CA TRP A 146 -8.34 -15.83 -1.71
C TRP A 146 -7.73 -14.51 -2.15
N THR A 147 -8.39 -13.38 -1.84
CA THR A 147 -7.81 -12.05 -2.06
C THR A 147 -6.47 -11.92 -1.34
N ARG A 148 -6.38 -12.34 -0.06
CA ARG A 148 -5.12 -12.30 0.69
C ARG A 148 -4.05 -13.21 0.12
N ALA A 149 -4.42 -14.43 -0.29
CA ALA A 149 -3.48 -15.34 -0.93
C ALA A 149 -2.94 -14.74 -2.25
N ALA A 150 -3.80 -14.12 -3.06
CA ALA A 150 -3.39 -13.45 -4.29
C ALA A 150 -2.50 -12.22 -4.03
N VAL A 151 -2.82 -11.39 -3.02
CA VAL A 151 -1.96 -10.27 -2.61
C VAL A 151 -0.60 -10.76 -2.09
N LEU A 152 -0.56 -11.86 -1.32
CA LEU A 152 0.70 -12.46 -0.88
C LEU A 152 1.52 -12.99 -2.06
N ALA A 153 0.87 -13.62 -3.05
CA ALA A 153 1.55 -14.07 -4.26
C ALA A 153 2.11 -12.88 -5.05
N ALA A 154 1.33 -11.81 -5.23
CA ALA A 154 1.77 -10.59 -5.89
C ALA A 154 2.96 -9.92 -5.18
N LEU A 155 2.92 -9.86 -3.84
CA LEU A 155 4.04 -9.41 -3.02
C LEU A 155 5.28 -10.29 -3.22
N GLY A 156 5.11 -11.62 -3.23
CA GLY A 156 6.22 -12.56 -3.47
C GLY A 156 6.88 -12.33 -4.83
N VAL A 157 6.08 -12.20 -5.89
CA VAL A 157 6.58 -11.90 -7.25
C VAL A 157 7.27 -10.54 -7.29
N THR A 158 6.72 -9.52 -6.64
CA THR A 158 7.34 -8.19 -6.54
C THR A 158 8.71 -8.27 -5.85
N LEU A 159 8.85 -9.06 -4.77
CA LEU A 159 10.14 -9.24 -4.08
C LEU A 159 11.15 -10.03 -4.92
N VAL A 160 10.70 -11.01 -5.70
CA VAL A 160 11.57 -11.72 -6.65
C VAL A 160 12.08 -10.77 -7.72
N GLN A 161 11.23 -9.89 -8.26
CA GLN A 161 11.66 -8.86 -9.21
C GLN A 161 12.78 -7.99 -8.64
N VAL A 162 12.65 -7.53 -7.39
CA VAL A 162 13.70 -6.74 -6.70
C VAL A 162 15.01 -7.50 -6.63
N ALA A 163 14.96 -8.76 -6.21
CA ALA A 163 16.15 -9.59 -6.07
C ALA A 163 16.82 -9.83 -7.43
N MET A 164 16.02 -10.02 -8.49
CA MET A 164 16.53 -10.15 -9.86
C MET A 164 17.12 -8.84 -10.39
N SER A 165 16.50 -7.69 -10.07
CA SER A 165 17.03 -6.38 -10.47
C SER A 165 18.39 -6.11 -9.85
N ASP A 166 18.57 -6.45 -8.57
CA ASP A 166 19.83 -6.31 -7.84
C ASP A 166 20.90 -7.27 -8.39
N ALA A 167 20.55 -8.55 -8.62
CA ALA A 167 21.47 -9.55 -9.13
C ALA A 167 21.86 -9.35 -10.61
N GLY A 168 20.95 -8.80 -11.42
CA GLY A 168 21.12 -8.61 -12.85
C GLY A 168 21.68 -7.25 -13.26
N GLY A 169 21.91 -6.34 -12.31
CA GLY A 169 22.34 -4.97 -12.60
C GLY A 169 21.31 -4.16 -13.40
N MET A 170 20.01 -4.52 -13.29
CA MET A 170 18.96 -3.79 -14.00
C MET A 170 18.76 -2.39 -13.41
N PRO A 171 18.44 -1.38 -14.24
CA PRO A 171 18.37 0.00 -13.81
C PRO A 171 17.38 0.21 -12.65
N LEU A 172 17.82 1.03 -11.69
CA LEU A 172 17.18 1.31 -10.40
C LEU A 172 15.75 1.89 -10.51
N ILE A 173 15.32 2.29 -11.72
CA ILE A 173 13.97 2.82 -11.99
C ILE A 173 12.91 1.79 -11.57
N GLU A 174 13.17 0.49 -11.75
CA GLU A 174 12.28 -0.58 -11.26
C GLU A 174 12.26 -0.71 -9.72
N ALA A 175 13.36 -0.37 -9.05
CA ALA A 175 13.44 -0.43 -7.59
C ALA A 175 12.57 0.66 -6.92
N GLY A 176 12.36 1.81 -7.57
CA GLY A 176 11.45 2.86 -7.09
C GLY A 176 10.00 2.38 -7.04
N LEU A 177 9.57 1.64 -8.07
CA LEU A 177 8.23 1.06 -8.16
C LEU A 177 7.98 -0.01 -7.10
N THR A 178 9.02 -0.70 -6.66
CA THR A 178 8.91 -1.69 -5.60
C THR A 178 8.29 -1.11 -4.33
N GLY A 179 8.74 0.07 -3.89
CA GLY A 179 8.17 0.73 -2.71
C GLY A 179 6.68 1.04 -2.88
N VAL A 180 6.30 1.43 -4.09
CA VAL A 180 4.92 1.75 -4.50
C VAL A 180 4.01 0.51 -4.48
N PHE A 181 4.52 -0.69 -4.76
CA PHE A 181 3.72 -1.93 -4.71
C PHE A 181 3.75 -2.62 -3.34
N VAL A 182 4.91 -2.64 -2.67
CA VAL A 182 5.11 -3.39 -1.42
C VAL A 182 4.33 -2.78 -0.26
N VAL A 183 4.46 -1.46 -0.03
CA VAL A 183 3.81 -0.82 1.14
C VAL A 183 2.28 -0.90 1.05
N PRO A 184 1.62 -0.52 -0.07
CA PRO A 184 0.18 -0.71 -0.21
C PRO A 184 -0.22 -2.18 -0.23
N GLY A 185 0.63 -3.07 -0.77
CA GLY A 185 0.38 -4.51 -0.76
C GLY A 185 0.28 -5.08 0.66
N LEU A 186 1.19 -4.68 1.54
CA LEU A 186 1.13 -5.06 2.96
C LEU A 186 -0.13 -4.51 3.64
N ILE A 187 -0.53 -3.27 3.30
CA ILE A 187 -1.78 -2.67 3.77
C ILE A 187 -3.00 -3.46 3.25
N ALA A 188 -2.97 -3.89 1.98
CA ALA A 188 -4.05 -4.67 1.34
C ALA A 188 -4.27 -6.04 2.00
N LEU A 189 -3.29 -6.61 2.71
CA LEU A 189 -3.50 -7.84 3.49
C LEU A 189 -4.55 -7.68 4.61
N ALA A 190 -4.81 -6.45 5.05
CA ALA A 190 -5.84 -6.14 6.04
C ALA A 190 -7.29 -6.18 5.48
N VAL A 191 -7.49 -6.56 4.21
CA VAL A 191 -8.82 -6.72 3.58
C VAL A 191 -9.76 -7.54 4.47
N GLY A 192 -10.95 -6.99 4.72
CA GLY A 192 -11.94 -7.57 5.63
C GLY A 192 -12.74 -8.73 5.02
N LYS A 193 -13.21 -9.66 5.87
CA LYS A 193 -14.01 -10.83 5.46
C LYS A 193 -15.40 -10.47 4.90
N ARG A 194 -15.99 -9.36 5.35
CA ARG A 194 -17.35 -8.92 4.99
C ARG A 194 -17.26 -7.64 4.16
N ARG A 195 -17.13 -7.80 2.84
CA ARG A 195 -17.20 -6.70 1.85
C ARG A 195 -18.47 -6.86 1.04
N GLY A 196 -19.27 -5.80 0.95
CA GLY A 196 -20.37 -5.71 -0.02
C GLY A 196 -19.83 -5.67 -1.45
N LEU A 197 -20.65 -6.08 -2.42
CA LEU A 197 -20.26 -6.23 -3.83
C LEU A 197 -19.61 -4.96 -4.40
N ALA A 198 -20.19 -3.79 -4.13
CA ALA A 198 -19.64 -2.51 -4.59
C ALA A 198 -18.17 -2.32 -4.19
N ARG A 199 -17.80 -2.64 -2.94
CA ARG A 199 -16.41 -2.55 -2.49
C ARG A 199 -15.52 -3.60 -3.14
N ARG A 200 -16.04 -4.76 -3.52
CA ARG A 200 -15.28 -5.82 -4.20
C ARG A 200 -14.99 -5.47 -5.66
N LEU A 201 -15.89 -4.73 -6.30
CA LEU A 201 -15.73 -4.28 -7.69
C LEU A 201 -14.79 -3.08 -7.82
N LEU A 202 -14.57 -2.29 -6.76
CA LEU A 202 -13.72 -1.09 -6.80
C LEU A 202 -12.35 -1.31 -7.47
N PRO A 203 -11.55 -2.34 -7.11
CA PRO A 203 -10.26 -2.55 -7.75
C PRO A 203 -10.36 -2.81 -9.26
N LEU A 204 -11.40 -3.53 -9.70
CA LEU A 204 -11.64 -3.81 -11.12
C LEU A 204 -12.11 -2.58 -11.88
N VAL A 205 -13.00 -1.78 -11.29
CA VAL A 205 -13.42 -0.52 -11.91
C VAL A 205 -12.21 0.43 -12.06
N ALA A 206 -11.30 0.41 -11.09
CA ALA A 206 -10.09 1.23 -11.13
C ALA A 206 -9.05 0.77 -12.18
N THR A 207 -9.16 -0.44 -12.75
CA THR A 207 -8.28 -0.84 -13.86
C THR A 207 -8.66 -0.10 -15.16
N LEU A 208 -9.92 0.30 -15.34
CA LEU A 208 -10.37 1.01 -16.55
C LEU A 208 -9.61 2.31 -16.80
N PRO A 209 -9.53 3.26 -15.85
CA PRO A 209 -8.69 4.43 -16.05
C PRO A 209 -7.22 4.04 -16.21
N GLY A 210 -6.69 3.06 -15.47
CA GLY A 210 -5.32 2.59 -15.67
C GLY A 210 -5.03 2.14 -17.11
N ILE A 211 -5.92 1.35 -17.71
CA ILE A 211 -5.82 0.89 -19.11
C ILE A 211 -5.93 2.06 -20.08
N VAL A 212 -6.96 2.89 -19.95
CA VAL A 212 -7.19 4.04 -20.85
C VAL A 212 -5.97 4.95 -20.85
N TRP A 213 -5.39 5.18 -19.67
CA TRP A 213 -4.20 6.00 -19.53
C TRP A 213 -2.94 5.35 -20.05
N GLY A 214 -2.69 4.06 -19.78
CA GLY A 214 -1.49 3.41 -20.32
C GLY A 214 -1.49 3.35 -21.84
N LEU A 215 -2.68 3.20 -22.46
CA LEU A 215 -2.85 3.34 -23.91
C LEU A 215 -2.60 4.78 -24.39
N GLY A 216 -3.06 5.79 -23.64
CA GLY A 216 -2.84 7.20 -23.98
C GLY A 216 -1.38 7.64 -23.84
N VAL A 217 -0.65 7.13 -22.84
CA VAL A 217 0.80 7.36 -22.70
C VAL A 217 1.55 6.82 -23.90
N ARG A 218 1.19 5.62 -24.34
CA ARG A 218 1.82 5.00 -25.48
C ARG A 218 1.73 5.88 -26.72
N GLU A 219 0.54 6.40 -27.01
CA GLU A 219 0.37 7.40 -28.07
C GLU A 219 1.31 8.59 -27.80
N VAL A 220 1.23 9.24 -26.63
CA VAL A 220 2.03 10.43 -26.31
C VAL A 220 3.55 10.21 -26.46
N ILE A 221 4.05 9.03 -26.09
CA ILE A 221 5.45 8.62 -26.30
C ILE A 221 5.75 8.47 -27.80
N ASP A 222 4.88 7.80 -28.56
CA ASP A 222 4.99 7.66 -30.01
C ASP A 222 4.98 9.03 -30.73
N TRP A 223 4.29 10.03 -30.16
CA TRP A 223 4.26 11.42 -30.64
C TRP A 223 5.47 12.27 -30.20
N GLY A 224 6.42 11.70 -29.43
CA GLY A 224 7.63 12.40 -28.98
C GLY A 224 7.39 13.44 -27.89
N LEU A 225 6.30 13.31 -27.11
CA LEU A 225 5.96 14.21 -25.99
C LEU A 225 5.99 13.50 -24.61
N PRO A 226 7.04 12.70 -24.29
CA PRO A 226 7.04 11.81 -23.13
C PRO A 226 6.88 12.54 -21.78
N GLU A 227 7.32 13.80 -21.69
CA GLU A 227 7.40 14.57 -20.45
C GLU A 227 6.04 15.13 -19.99
N VAL A 228 5.17 15.52 -20.93
CA VAL A 228 3.85 16.10 -20.60
C VAL A 228 2.87 14.99 -20.18
N GLY A 229 3.00 13.81 -20.78
CA GLY A 229 2.13 12.66 -20.52
C GLY A 229 2.29 12.11 -19.10
N THR A 230 3.51 11.79 -18.67
CA THR A 230 3.79 11.12 -17.39
C THR A 230 3.48 12.01 -16.17
N THR A 231 3.75 13.31 -16.27
CA THR A 231 3.56 14.27 -15.18
C THR A 231 2.08 14.50 -14.84
N ILE A 232 1.21 14.60 -15.85
CA ILE A 232 -0.25 14.74 -15.66
C ILE A 232 -0.83 13.46 -15.01
N ILE A 233 -0.18 12.32 -15.24
CA ILE A 233 -0.64 11.00 -14.79
C ILE A 233 -0.32 10.76 -13.33
N GLY A 234 0.92 11.07 -12.91
CA GLY A 234 1.29 11.07 -11.49
C GLY A 234 0.36 11.98 -10.67
N GLN A 235 -0.01 13.13 -11.22
CA GLN A 235 -0.94 14.08 -10.59
C GLN A 235 -2.35 13.53 -10.43
N LEU A 236 -2.95 12.96 -11.49
CA LEU A 236 -4.32 12.45 -11.42
C LEU A 236 -4.45 11.21 -10.53
N VAL A 237 -3.47 10.31 -10.56
CA VAL A 237 -3.39 9.18 -9.63
C VAL A 237 -3.23 9.66 -8.18
N GLY A 238 -2.38 10.67 -7.96
CA GLY A 238 -2.23 11.34 -6.67
C GLY A 238 -3.53 11.96 -6.17
N ILE A 239 -4.24 12.70 -7.02
CA ILE A 239 -5.54 13.32 -6.70
C ILE A 239 -6.59 12.26 -6.37
N ALA A 240 -6.68 11.19 -7.16
CA ALA A 240 -7.61 10.09 -6.90
C ALA A 240 -7.29 9.35 -5.59
N ALA A 241 -6.01 9.11 -5.31
CA ALA A 241 -5.56 8.51 -4.05
C ALA A 241 -5.89 9.41 -2.85
N VAL A 242 -5.66 10.72 -2.95
CA VAL A 242 -6.02 11.71 -1.93
C VAL A 242 -7.53 11.78 -1.72
N ALA A 243 -8.34 11.81 -2.78
CA ALA A 243 -9.80 11.80 -2.68
C ALA A 243 -10.30 10.53 -1.97
N LEU A 244 -9.74 9.37 -2.30
CA LEU A 244 -10.04 8.10 -1.63
C LEU A 244 -9.61 8.12 -0.16
N CYS A 245 -8.46 8.73 0.17
CA CYS A 245 -8.01 8.94 1.55
C CYS A 245 -8.95 9.84 2.33
N VAL A 246 -9.47 10.92 1.72
CA VAL A 246 -10.43 11.84 2.34
C VAL A 246 -11.77 11.15 2.60
N ILE A 247 -12.28 10.37 1.65
CA ILE A 247 -13.51 9.58 1.82
C ILE A 247 -13.31 8.51 2.91
N ALA A 248 -12.16 7.85 2.94
CA ALA A 248 -11.81 6.88 3.97
C ALA A 248 -11.67 7.56 5.35
N TYR A 249 -11.09 8.76 5.41
CA TYR A 249 -10.94 9.57 6.61
C TYR A 249 -12.29 9.92 7.23
N GLN A 250 -13.23 10.42 6.42
CA GLN A 250 -14.57 10.78 6.90
C GLN A 250 -15.30 9.59 7.55
N ARG A 251 -15.04 8.36 7.07
CA ARG A 251 -15.70 7.15 7.56
C ARG A 251 -14.94 6.45 8.70
N ALA A 252 -13.61 6.51 8.71
CA ALA A 252 -12.77 5.71 9.60
C ALA A 252 -11.84 6.52 10.52
N GLY A 253 -11.84 7.86 10.42
CA GLY A 253 -10.97 8.76 11.18
C GLY A 253 -9.58 8.91 10.56
N VAL A 254 -8.59 9.36 11.35
CA VAL A 254 -7.24 9.73 10.87
C VAL A 254 -6.39 8.58 10.32
N TRP A 255 -6.74 7.35 10.67
CA TRP A 255 -5.89 6.17 10.40
C TRP A 255 -5.62 5.87 8.92
N PRO A 256 -6.57 6.03 7.98
CA PRO A 256 -6.27 5.84 6.57
C PRO A 256 -5.25 6.83 6.02
N VAL A 257 -5.29 8.08 6.48
CA VAL A 257 -4.32 9.10 6.09
C VAL A 257 -2.93 8.71 6.61
N VAL A 258 -2.82 8.31 7.88
CA VAL A 258 -1.54 7.89 8.48
C VAL A 258 -0.96 6.66 7.76
N LEU A 259 -1.80 5.69 7.40
CA LEU A 259 -1.34 4.46 6.75
C LEU A 259 -0.97 4.67 5.28
N LEU A 260 -1.62 5.61 4.58
CA LEU A 260 -1.38 5.86 3.15
C LEU A 260 -0.39 7.00 2.90
N ALA A 261 -0.09 7.84 3.89
CA ALA A 261 0.90 8.91 3.76
C ALA A 261 2.27 8.43 3.26
N PRO A 262 2.83 7.29 3.72
CA PRO A 262 4.09 6.77 3.19
C PRO A 262 4.01 6.40 1.70
N VAL A 263 2.84 5.94 1.24
CA VAL A 263 2.61 5.56 -0.16
C VAL A 263 2.58 6.80 -1.03
N VAL A 264 1.85 7.83 -0.61
CA VAL A 264 1.81 9.12 -1.30
C VAL A 264 3.20 9.76 -1.30
N ALA A 265 3.91 9.75 -0.17
CA ALA A 265 5.27 10.25 -0.09
C ALA A 265 6.23 9.47 -1.02
N ALA A 266 6.12 8.14 -1.09
CA ALA A 266 6.94 7.33 -1.99
C ALA A 266 6.66 7.65 -3.46
N LEU A 267 5.39 7.83 -3.84
CA LEU A 267 5.00 8.25 -5.19
C LEU A 267 5.58 9.64 -5.53
N LEU A 268 5.48 10.60 -4.61
CA LEU A 268 6.02 11.95 -4.80
C LEU A 268 7.56 11.96 -4.84
N LEU A 269 8.21 11.13 -4.04
CA LEU A 269 9.67 10.99 -4.03
C LEU A 269 10.20 10.26 -5.27
N ALA A 270 9.44 9.32 -5.83
CA ALA A 270 9.79 8.65 -7.07
C ALA A 270 9.83 9.67 -8.22
N GLU A 271 8.83 10.56 -8.30
CA GLU A 271 8.80 11.67 -9.24
C GLU A 271 9.96 12.66 -9.01
N ALA A 272 10.21 13.05 -7.75
CA ALA A 272 11.27 14.01 -7.43
C ALA A 272 12.70 13.50 -7.71
N ARG A 273 12.90 12.17 -7.87
CA ARG A 273 14.20 11.57 -8.21
C ARG A 273 14.46 11.51 -9.70
N VAL A 274 13.45 11.68 -10.55
CA VAL A 274 13.63 11.92 -11.98
C VAL A 274 14.16 13.36 -12.09
N GLY A 275 15.49 13.47 -12.13
CA GLY A 275 16.22 14.66 -11.70
C GLY A 275 16.11 15.93 -12.58
N PRO A 276 16.74 17.03 -12.13
CA PRO A 276 16.68 18.37 -12.72
C PRO A 276 17.36 18.55 -14.08
N GLU A 277 17.94 17.51 -14.68
CA GLU A 277 18.63 17.61 -15.97
C GLU A 277 17.71 17.30 -17.17
N TYR A 278 16.48 16.83 -16.94
CA TYR A 278 15.51 16.56 -18.02
C TYR A 278 14.50 17.68 -18.26
N ILE A 279 14.27 18.58 -17.31
CA ILE A 279 13.07 19.42 -17.31
C ILE A 279 13.44 20.84 -16.94
N ASP A 280 12.97 21.78 -17.76
CA ASP A 280 13.03 23.23 -17.51
C ASP A 280 12.49 23.53 -16.10
N PHE A 281 13.40 24.01 -15.23
CA PHE A 281 13.34 23.95 -13.77
C PHE A 281 12.13 24.66 -13.15
N ASP A 282 11.49 25.57 -13.89
CA ASP A 282 10.34 26.36 -13.43
C ASP A 282 9.02 25.57 -13.39
N SER A 283 8.82 24.58 -14.26
CA SER A 283 7.56 23.84 -14.36
C SER A 283 7.45 22.72 -13.32
N THR A 284 8.56 22.03 -13.03
CA THR A 284 8.61 20.89 -12.10
C THR A 284 8.59 21.35 -10.64
N MET A 285 9.27 22.45 -10.31
CA MET A 285 9.21 23.02 -8.95
C MET A 285 7.83 23.61 -8.63
N ALA A 286 7.20 24.33 -9.57
CA ALA A 286 5.83 24.79 -9.40
C ALA A 286 4.85 23.61 -9.22
N THR A 287 5.08 22.51 -9.94
CA THR A 287 4.28 21.29 -9.87
C THR A 287 4.49 20.51 -8.58
N LEU A 288 5.74 20.34 -8.12
CA LEU A 288 6.07 19.68 -6.86
C LEU A 288 5.63 20.51 -5.65
N VAL A 289 5.75 21.84 -5.72
CA VAL A 289 5.23 22.76 -4.69
C VAL A 289 3.70 22.74 -4.71
N ALA A 290 3.04 22.72 -5.87
CA ALA A 290 1.59 22.57 -5.94
C ALA A 290 1.12 21.20 -5.43
N LEU A 291 1.84 20.12 -5.73
CA LEU A 291 1.56 18.78 -5.21
C LEU A 291 1.79 18.69 -3.70
N LEU A 292 2.87 19.28 -3.18
CA LEU A 292 3.14 19.35 -1.74
C LEU A 292 2.08 20.22 -1.04
N VAL A 293 1.75 21.38 -1.61
CA VAL A 293 0.71 22.27 -1.10
C VAL A 293 -0.63 21.56 -1.13
N VAL A 294 -1.05 20.90 -2.19
CA VAL A 294 -2.34 20.19 -2.25
C VAL A 294 -2.34 18.95 -1.34
N ALA A 295 -1.27 18.16 -1.34
CA ALA A 295 -1.14 16.96 -0.50
C ALA A 295 -1.03 17.28 0.99
N VAL A 296 -0.60 18.49 1.37
CA VAL A 296 -0.52 18.93 2.78
C VAL A 296 -1.74 19.77 3.17
N THR A 297 -2.11 20.77 2.37
CA THR A 297 -3.22 21.69 2.69
C THR A 297 -4.58 21.03 2.61
N VAL A 298 -4.82 20.07 1.70
CA VAL A 298 -6.14 19.40 1.62
C VAL A 298 -6.37 18.51 2.84
N PRO A 299 -5.43 17.63 3.27
CA PRO A 299 -5.60 16.89 4.51
C PRO A 299 -5.64 17.78 5.75
N VAL A 300 -4.82 18.83 5.84
CA VAL A 300 -4.81 19.76 6.98
C VAL A 300 -6.11 20.58 7.05
N ALA A 301 -6.59 21.11 5.93
CA ALA A 301 -7.86 21.83 5.86
C ALA A 301 -9.01 20.90 6.26
N VAL A 302 -9.07 19.68 5.71
CA VAL A 302 -10.07 18.67 6.10
C VAL A 302 -9.98 18.28 7.57
N LEU A 303 -8.76 18.19 8.13
CA LEU A 303 -8.54 17.93 9.55
C LEU A 303 -9.08 19.09 10.42
N LEU A 304 -8.76 20.33 10.05
CA LEU A 304 -9.23 21.54 10.73
C LEU A 304 -10.75 21.70 10.63
N THR A 305 -11.35 21.49 9.45
CA THR A 305 -12.81 21.53 9.29
C THR A 305 -13.48 20.41 10.10
N ALA A 306 -12.90 19.22 10.16
CA ALA A 306 -13.43 18.10 10.96
C ALA A 306 -13.27 18.29 12.47
N VAL A 307 -12.27 19.05 12.92
CA VAL A 307 -12.08 19.43 14.33
C VAL A 307 -13.05 20.56 14.71
N LEU A 308 -13.20 21.57 13.86
CA LEU A 308 -14.08 22.71 14.09
C LEU A 308 -15.58 22.37 13.95
N SER A 309 -15.93 21.38 13.11
CA SER A 309 -17.32 20.91 12.94
C SER A 309 -17.77 19.89 13.99
N ARG A 310 -16.86 19.37 14.83
CA ARG A 310 -17.26 18.67 16.06
C ARG A 310 -17.69 19.70 17.09
N GLY A 311 -18.94 20.17 16.94
CA GLY A 311 -19.60 20.95 17.98
C GLY A 311 -19.55 20.23 19.33
N PRO A 312 -19.60 20.97 20.46
CA PRO A 312 -19.56 20.42 21.79
C PRO A 312 -20.60 19.30 21.92
N ARG A 313 -20.14 18.10 22.31
CA ARG A 313 -21.04 16.97 22.53
C ARG A 313 -22.12 17.42 23.51
N PRO A 314 -23.41 17.28 23.17
CA PRO A 314 -24.46 17.62 24.12
C PRO A 314 -24.27 16.78 25.38
N PRO A 315 -24.39 17.38 26.58
CA PRO A 315 -24.21 16.67 27.83
C PRO A 315 -25.18 15.48 27.85
N GLN A 316 -24.64 14.28 28.06
CA GLN A 316 -25.46 13.09 28.32
C GLN A 316 -26.19 13.34 29.63
N LYS A 317 -27.51 13.50 29.55
CA LYS A 317 -28.38 13.52 30.73
C LYS A 317 -28.31 12.14 31.37
N SER A 318 -27.74 12.09 32.57
CA SER A 318 -27.81 10.98 33.52
C SER A 318 -29.23 10.81 34.04
#